data_AF-A0A9D2LP83-F1
#
_entry.id   AF-A0A9D2LP83-F1
#
_cell.length_a   1.000
_cell.length_b   1.000
_cell.length_c   1.000
_cell.angle_alpha   90.00
_cell.angle_beta   90.00
_cell.angle_gamma   90.00
#
_symmetry.space_group_name_H-M   'P 1'
#
loop_
_entity.id
_entity.type
_entity.pdbx_description
1 polymer ?
#
loop_
_entity_poly.entity_id
_entity_poly.type
_entity_poly.pdbx_seq_one_letter_code
_entity_poly.pdbx_strand_id
1 'polypeptide(L)'
;MKQRLIALALGVCLLSGILTGCGEKETVSSTPIGEDGLKEIGTIAVDESKRENKLEGETELRQFQAPKSGDTVAVMQTSKGTIKIVLYPDVAPKAVENFVTLARQGYYDGVTFHRVIKDFMIQSGDPTGTGRGGESAFGEDFEDEFSLDLYNFRGALSMANTGEPGSNSSQFFIVQAGADTMQESVFSSNAGLYTQDILNAYMEVGGTPWLDQKHTVFGQVYEGMDVVDKLANVSQDENGTPAKADTIESVNIYTVQ
;
A
#
# COMPACT_ATOMS: atom_id res chain seq x y z
N MET A 1 61.75 -37.21 -24.43
CA MET A 1 63.02 -37.51 -23.72
C MET A 1 63.56 -36.20 -23.16
N LYS A 2 64.01 -36.21 -21.88
CA LYS A 2 64.35 -35.07 -20.96
C LYS A 2 63.11 -34.52 -20.20
N GLN A 3 62.73 -35.03 -19.01
CA GLN A 3 63.29 -34.84 -17.64
C GLN A 3 63.63 -33.38 -17.32
N ARG A 4 63.37 -32.77 -16.15
CA ARG A 4 62.69 -33.02 -14.86
C ARG A 4 62.75 -31.65 -14.15
N LEU A 5 61.78 -31.27 -13.31
CA LEU A 5 62.03 -30.84 -11.92
C LEU A 5 60.71 -30.54 -11.19
N ILE A 6 60.59 -31.18 -10.03
CA ILE A 6 59.57 -30.99 -9.01
C ILE A 6 60.13 -29.98 -8.01
N ALA A 7 59.34 -29.00 -7.58
CA ALA A 7 59.58 -28.30 -6.31
C ALA A 7 58.24 -28.05 -5.62
N LEU A 8 58.09 -28.72 -4.49
CA LEU A 8 57.02 -28.72 -3.52
C LEU A 8 57.23 -27.53 -2.57
N ALA A 9 56.20 -26.72 -2.30
CA ALA A 9 56.15 -25.87 -1.11
C ALA A 9 54.72 -25.84 -0.57
N LEU A 10 54.56 -26.46 0.61
CA LEU A 10 53.37 -26.42 1.44
C LEU A 10 53.11 -25.00 1.95
N GLY A 11 51.83 -24.62 1.96
CA GLY A 11 51.30 -23.52 2.76
C GLY A 11 49.85 -23.83 3.13
N VAL A 12 49.65 -24.51 4.26
CA VAL A 12 48.35 -24.70 4.91
C VAL A 12 48.04 -23.43 5.71
N CYS A 13 46.84 -22.86 5.56
CA CYS A 13 46.09 -22.28 6.69
C CYS A 13 44.66 -21.84 6.31
N LEU A 14 43.70 -22.51 6.97
CA LEU A 14 42.50 -21.99 7.64
C LEU A 14 41.28 -21.51 6.83
N LEU A 15 40.19 -22.23 7.14
CA LEU A 15 38.76 -21.92 7.08
C LEU A 15 38.40 -20.42 7.16
N SER A 16 37.47 -20.02 6.30
CA SER A 16 36.16 -19.52 6.75
C SER A 16 35.13 -19.65 5.62
N GLY A 17 34.03 -20.34 5.91
CA GLY A 17 32.85 -20.34 5.05
C GLY A 17 32.17 -18.98 5.13
N ILE A 18 31.69 -18.49 3.99
CA ILE A 18 30.67 -17.45 3.95
C ILE A 18 29.47 -18.04 3.22
N LEU A 19 28.54 -18.57 4.02
CA LEU A 19 27.14 -18.66 3.66
C LEU A 19 26.67 -17.22 3.42
N THR A 20 26.59 -16.81 2.15
CA THR A 20 25.86 -15.59 1.80
C THR A 20 24.46 -16.02 1.43
N GLY A 21 23.55 -15.92 2.41
CA GLY A 21 22.13 -15.93 2.15
C GLY A 21 21.79 -14.71 1.29
N CYS A 22 21.45 -14.94 0.03
CA CYS A 22 20.78 -13.93 -0.77
C CYS A 22 19.31 -13.96 -0.37
N GLY A 23 18.91 -12.97 0.42
CA GLY A 23 17.51 -12.57 0.47
C GLY A 23 17.04 -12.27 -0.94
N GLU A 24 15.89 -12.84 -1.29
CA GLU A 24 15.22 -12.66 -2.57
C GLU A 24 14.83 -11.18 -2.68
N LYS A 25 15.65 -10.40 -3.39
CA LYS A 25 15.24 -9.08 -3.85
C LYS A 25 14.19 -9.34 -4.92
N GLU A 26 12.93 -9.05 -4.61
CA GLU A 26 11.88 -8.97 -5.62
C GLU A 26 12.39 -8.05 -6.74
N THR A 27 12.53 -8.62 -7.93
CA THR A 27 13.19 -7.97 -9.06
C THR A 27 12.21 -6.99 -9.68
N VAL A 28 12.48 -5.70 -9.54
CA VAL A 28 11.71 -4.64 -10.20
C VAL A 28 11.94 -4.77 -11.70
N SER A 29 10.96 -5.34 -12.42
CA SER A 29 10.88 -5.24 -13.87
C SER A 29 10.51 -3.81 -14.23
N SER A 30 11.32 -3.16 -15.06
CA SER A 30 10.92 -1.87 -15.67
C SER A 30 9.64 -2.10 -16.47
N THR A 31 8.53 -1.50 -16.03
CA THR A 31 7.24 -1.62 -16.72
C THR A 31 7.37 -1.02 -18.12
N PRO A 32 6.99 -1.75 -19.18
CA PRO A 32 6.97 -1.21 -20.54
C PRO A 32 6.10 0.04 -20.61
N ILE A 33 6.55 1.02 -21.39
CA ILE A 33 5.79 2.22 -21.71
C ILE A 33 5.06 1.97 -23.03
N GLY A 34 3.75 2.14 -23.04
CA GLY A 34 2.89 2.02 -24.22
C GLY A 34 3.12 3.14 -25.23
N GLU A 35 2.52 3.02 -26.40
CA GLU A 35 2.66 3.99 -27.50
C GLU A 35 2.17 5.40 -27.14
N ASP A 36 1.28 5.51 -26.15
CA ASP A 36 0.73 6.75 -25.62
C ASP A 36 1.58 7.37 -24.48
N GLY A 37 2.70 6.73 -24.11
CA GLY A 37 3.55 7.17 -23.01
C GLY A 37 3.08 6.72 -21.62
N LEU A 38 1.99 5.96 -21.50
CA LEU A 38 1.53 5.39 -20.23
C LEU A 38 2.23 4.06 -19.93
N LYS A 39 2.50 3.79 -18.65
CA LYS A 39 2.90 2.44 -18.22
C LYS A 39 1.80 1.44 -18.58
N GLU A 40 2.17 0.32 -19.18
CA GLU A 40 1.22 -0.74 -19.53
C GLU A 40 0.70 -1.47 -18.28
N ILE A 41 -0.53 -1.96 -18.34
CA ILE A 41 -1.07 -2.84 -17.31
C ILE A 41 -0.48 -4.23 -17.52
N GLY A 42 0.26 -4.72 -16.53
CA GLY A 42 0.86 -6.05 -16.55
C GLY A 42 -0.09 -7.14 -16.04
N THR A 43 0.44 -8.35 -15.92
CA THR A 43 -0.26 -9.46 -15.24
C THR A 43 0.59 -10.01 -14.10
N ILE A 44 -0.05 -10.45 -13.02
CA ILE A 44 0.66 -10.96 -11.83
C ILE A 44 -0.03 -12.20 -11.24
N ALA A 45 0.76 -13.14 -10.72
CA ALA A 45 0.24 -14.24 -9.90
C ALA A 45 0.24 -13.83 -8.43
N VAL A 46 -0.83 -14.17 -7.70
CA VAL A 46 -0.94 -13.89 -6.26
C VAL A 46 -0.37 -15.07 -5.47
N ASP A 47 0.60 -14.79 -4.59
CA ASP A 47 1.10 -15.76 -3.62
C ASP A 47 0.25 -15.69 -2.35
N GLU A 48 -0.72 -16.60 -2.22
CA GLU A 48 -1.61 -16.66 -1.06
C GLU A 48 -0.88 -16.91 0.28
N SER A 49 0.35 -17.45 0.23
CA SER A 49 1.13 -17.72 1.44
C SER A 49 1.66 -16.45 2.11
N LYS A 50 1.87 -15.38 1.32
CA LYS A 50 2.33 -14.06 1.81
C LYS A 50 1.20 -13.13 2.22
N ARG A 51 -0.05 -13.59 2.11
CA ARG A 51 -1.22 -12.77 2.38
C ARG A 51 -1.26 -12.30 3.85
N GLU A 52 -1.43 -11.00 4.03
CA GLU A 52 -1.65 -10.34 5.31
C GLU A 52 -3.12 -9.92 5.47
N ASN A 53 -3.49 -9.41 6.66
CA ASN A 53 -4.88 -9.09 7.04
C ASN A 53 -5.86 -10.24 6.79
N LYS A 54 -5.72 -11.29 7.59
CA LYS A 54 -6.68 -12.38 7.66
C LYS A 54 -7.49 -12.17 8.93
N LEU A 55 -8.82 -12.22 8.82
CA LEU A 55 -9.66 -12.48 9.98
C LEU A 55 -9.53 -13.96 10.35
N GLU A 56 -9.55 -14.25 11.64
CA GLU A 56 -9.65 -15.60 12.16
C GLU A 56 -11.06 -16.15 11.85
N GLY A 57 -11.11 -17.21 11.03
CA GLY A 57 -12.35 -17.86 10.62
C GLY A 57 -12.83 -17.48 9.22
N GLU A 58 -14.04 -17.92 8.88
CA GLU A 58 -14.68 -17.59 7.61
C GLU A 58 -15.28 -16.19 7.67
N THR A 59 -15.01 -15.37 6.66
CA THR A 59 -15.56 -14.01 6.53
C THR A 59 -15.94 -13.74 5.09
N GLU A 60 -17.12 -13.14 4.91
CA GLU A 60 -17.61 -12.69 3.60
C GLU A 60 -17.13 -11.27 3.26
N LEU A 61 -16.43 -10.60 4.20
CA LEU A 61 -15.91 -9.26 4.00
C LEU A 61 -14.79 -9.28 2.96
N ARG A 62 -15.05 -8.68 1.80
CA ARG A 62 -14.15 -8.70 0.63
C ARG A 62 -12.75 -8.15 0.91
N GLN A 63 -12.61 -7.18 1.82
CA GLN A 63 -11.30 -6.62 2.24
C GLN A 63 -10.42 -7.64 2.97
N PHE A 64 -10.97 -8.76 3.39
CA PHE A 64 -10.24 -9.88 3.95
C PHE A 64 -10.34 -11.12 3.05
N GLN A 65 -10.42 -10.93 1.74
CA GLN A 65 -10.25 -11.99 0.74
C GLN A 65 -8.95 -11.75 -0.05
N ALA A 66 -8.35 -12.84 -0.54
CA ALA A 66 -7.21 -12.71 -1.45
C ALA A 66 -7.70 -12.15 -2.81
N PRO A 67 -6.89 -11.36 -3.52
CA PRO A 67 -7.22 -10.96 -4.89
C PRO A 67 -7.39 -12.19 -5.78
N LYS A 68 -8.42 -12.18 -6.62
CA LYS A 68 -8.82 -13.30 -7.50
C LYS A 68 -8.43 -12.97 -8.94
N SER A 69 -8.37 -14.00 -9.79
CA SER A 69 -8.15 -13.83 -11.24
C SER A 69 -9.10 -12.78 -11.83
N GLY A 70 -8.54 -11.82 -12.56
CA GLY A 70 -9.26 -10.67 -13.11
C GLY A 70 -9.28 -9.42 -12.22
N ASP A 71 -8.92 -9.53 -10.93
CA ASP A 71 -8.85 -8.36 -10.06
C ASP A 71 -7.71 -7.42 -10.49
N THR A 72 -7.95 -6.12 -10.34
CA THR A 72 -6.93 -5.08 -10.56
C THR A 72 -6.17 -4.86 -9.26
N VAL A 73 -4.84 -4.94 -9.32
CA VAL A 73 -3.96 -4.69 -8.18
C VAL A 73 -2.91 -3.63 -8.50
N ALA A 74 -2.51 -2.87 -7.48
CA ALA A 74 -1.39 -1.95 -7.52
C ALA A 74 -0.21 -2.53 -6.74
N VAL A 75 0.97 -2.53 -7.35
CA VAL A 75 2.24 -2.83 -6.68
C VAL A 75 3.00 -1.51 -6.52
N MET A 76 3.07 -1.04 -5.28
CA MET A 76 3.71 0.21 -4.88
C MET A 76 5.09 -0.09 -4.31
N GLN A 77 6.13 0.28 -5.06
CA GLN A 77 7.50 0.27 -4.56
C GLN A 77 7.74 1.54 -3.77
N THR A 78 8.26 1.41 -2.55
CA THR A 78 8.64 2.53 -1.69
C THR A 78 10.10 2.40 -1.29
N SER A 79 10.68 3.47 -0.76
CA SER A 79 12.03 3.47 -0.17
C SER A 79 12.18 2.50 1.02
N LYS A 80 11.10 1.91 1.54
CA LYS A 80 11.09 0.95 2.65
C LYS A 80 10.69 -0.48 2.26
N GLY A 81 10.33 -0.70 1.00
CA GLY A 81 9.87 -1.99 0.50
C GLY A 81 8.60 -1.88 -0.34
N THR A 82 8.02 -3.03 -0.64
CA THR A 82 6.86 -3.17 -1.51
C THR A 82 5.57 -3.25 -0.71
N ILE A 83 4.54 -2.55 -1.19
CA ILE A 83 3.16 -2.68 -0.71
C ILE A 83 2.30 -3.11 -1.90
N LYS A 84 1.53 -4.19 -1.75
CA LYS A 84 0.63 -4.70 -2.79
C LYS A 84 -0.83 -4.53 -2.34
N ILE A 85 -1.63 -3.94 -3.21
CA ILE A 85 -2.97 -3.42 -2.92
C ILE A 85 -3.95 -3.95 -3.96
N VAL A 86 -5.08 -4.50 -3.53
CA VAL A 86 -6.21 -4.78 -4.44
C VAL A 86 -7.10 -3.56 -4.54
N LEU A 87 -7.59 -3.26 -5.74
CA LEU A 87 -8.46 -2.12 -6.04
C LEU A 87 -9.89 -2.59 -6.31
N TYR A 88 -10.87 -1.75 -5.99
CA TYR A 88 -12.30 -2.10 -6.06
C TYR A 88 -13.08 -1.19 -7.04
N PRO A 89 -12.85 -1.34 -8.37
CA PRO A 89 -13.47 -0.46 -9.38
C PRO A 89 -14.99 -0.61 -9.47
N ASP A 90 -15.55 -1.72 -8.97
CA ASP A 90 -16.99 -1.95 -8.89
C ASP A 90 -17.66 -1.15 -7.76
N VAL A 91 -16.90 -0.77 -6.73
CA VAL A 91 -17.40 -0.02 -5.57
C VAL A 91 -17.05 1.46 -5.64
N ALA A 92 -15.82 1.79 -6.04
CA ALA A 92 -15.30 3.15 -6.15
C ALA A 92 -14.69 3.41 -7.54
N PRO A 93 -15.50 3.37 -8.62
CA PRO A 93 -15.00 3.43 -9.99
C PRO A 93 -14.15 4.67 -10.29
N LYS A 94 -14.55 5.86 -9.82
CA LYS A 94 -13.81 7.10 -10.14
C LYS A 94 -12.53 7.22 -9.33
N ALA A 95 -12.54 6.85 -8.06
CA ALA A 95 -11.32 6.82 -7.24
C ALA A 95 -10.29 5.83 -7.81
N VAL A 96 -10.74 4.64 -8.24
CA VAL A 96 -9.86 3.65 -8.88
C VAL A 96 -9.37 4.13 -10.24
N GLU A 97 -10.24 4.67 -11.10
CA GLU A 97 -9.86 5.24 -12.41
C GLU A 97 -8.81 6.35 -12.25
N ASN A 98 -9.03 7.27 -11.32
CA ASN A 98 -8.11 8.34 -10.98
C ASN A 98 -6.75 7.79 -10.56
N PHE A 99 -6.72 6.91 -9.55
CA PHE A 99 -5.47 6.36 -9.02
C PHE A 99 -4.70 5.55 -10.07
N VAL A 100 -5.39 4.70 -10.84
CA VAL A 100 -4.78 3.89 -11.91
C VAL A 100 -4.21 4.78 -13.01
N THR A 101 -4.93 5.82 -13.40
CA THR A 101 -4.49 6.74 -14.45
C THR A 101 -3.24 7.51 -14.01
N LEU A 102 -3.26 8.09 -12.81
CA LEU A 102 -2.11 8.80 -12.24
C LEU A 102 -0.89 7.87 -12.06
N ALA A 103 -1.10 6.65 -11.57
CA ALA A 103 -0.03 5.64 -11.45
C ALA A 103 0.60 5.31 -12.81
N ARG A 104 -0.22 5.07 -13.84
CA ARG A 104 0.25 4.78 -15.21
C ARG A 104 1.01 5.94 -15.85
N GLN A 105 0.68 7.17 -15.48
CA GLN A 105 1.40 8.38 -15.90
C GLN A 105 2.71 8.60 -15.11
N GLY A 106 3.00 7.80 -14.09
CA GLY A 106 4.15 8.00 -13.20
C GLY A 106 3.99 9.20 -12.26
N TYR A 107 2.76 9.71 -12.09
CA TYR A 107 2.46 10.89 -11.27
C TYR A 107 2.91 10.73 -9.80
N TYR A 108 2.89 9.49 -9.30
CA TYR A 108 3.31 9.17 -7.94
C TYR A 108 4.81 8.85 -7.79
N ASP A 109 5.56 8.78 -8.89
CA ASP A 109 6.98 8.41 -8.85
C ASP A 109 7.79 9.54 -8.18
N GLY A 110 8.51 9.21 -7.10
CA GLY A 110 9.26 10.15 -6.26
C GLY A 110 8.42 10.91 -5.24
N VAL A 111 7.09 10.69 -5.20
CA VAL A 111 6.20 11.41 -4.28
C VAL A 111 6.40 10.94 -2.84
N THR A 112 6.51 11.88 -1.91
CA THR A 112 6.76 11.61 -0.50
C THR A 112 5.49 11.23 0.27
N PHE A 113 5.64 10.34 1.25
CA PHE A 113 4.70 10.24 2.36
C PHE A 113 4.87 11.47 3.27
N HIS A 114 4.14 12.54 2.96
CA HIS A 114 4.31 13.86 3.59
C HIS A 114 3.66 13.95 4.98
N ARG A 115 2.76 13.02 5.31
CA ARG A 115 2.15 12.93 6.63
C ARG A 115 2.03 11.48 7.06
N VAL A 116 2.66 11.14 8.17
CA VAL A 116 2.67 9.80 8.77
C VAL A 116 2.30 9.95 10.23
N ILE A 117 1.39 9.11 10.72
CA ILE A 117 0.96 9.13 12.12
C ILE A 117 0.86 7.69 12.58
N LYS A 118 1.78 7.31 13.47
CA LYS A 118 1.76 6.02 14.14
C LYS A 118 0.40 5.79 14.81
N ASP A 119 -0.11 4.57 14.62
CA ASP A 119 -1.39 4.09 15.11
C ASP A 119 -2.59 4.83 14.49
N PHE A 120 -2.39 5.39 13.29
CA PHE A 120 -3.43 6.05 12.50
C PHE A 120 -3.29 5.71 11.00
N MET A 121 -2.39 6.36 10.26
CA MET A 121 -2.26 6.22 8.80
C MET A 121 -0.96 6.81 8.24
N ILE A 122 -0.63 6.43 7.00
CA ILE A 122 0.40 7.08 6.17
C ILE A 122 -0.27 7.73 4.94
N GLN A 123 0.01 9.01 4.67
CA GLN A 123 -0.61 9.82 3.63
C GLN A 123 0.41 10.29 2.60
N SER A 124 0.05 10.16 1.31
CA SER A 124 0.89 10.48 0.15
C SER A 124 0.02 11.03 -0.99
N GLY A 125 0.59 11.11 -2.20
CA GLY A 125 -0.11 11.51 -3.42
C GLY A 125 -0.15 13.01 -3.69
N ASP A 126 0.63 13.81 -2.96
CA ASP A 126 0.87 15.23 -3.25
C ASP A 126 2.27 15.40 -3.87
N PRO A 127 2.40 15.68 -5.19
CA PRO A 127 3.70 15.89 -5.84
C PRO A 127 4.52 17.05 -5.27
N THR A 128 3.89 18.00 -4.60
CA THR A 128 4.58 19.12 -3.95
C THR A 128 5.18 18.72 -2.60
N GLY A 129 4.70 17.63 -2.00
CA GLY A 129 5.08 17.18 -0.66
C GLY A 129 4.60 18.09 0.47
N THR A 130 3.71 19.06 0.20
CA THR A 130 3.25 20.05 1.19
C THR A 130 2.02 19.63 1.97
N GLY A 131 1.32 18.59 1.50
CA GLY A 131 0.00 18.17 1.96
C GLY A 131 -1.15 19.04 1.45
N ARG A 132 -0.87 19.99 0.55
CA ARG A 132 -1.86 20.96 0.02
C ARG A 132 -1.98 20.95 -1.50
N GLY A 133 -1.09 20.24 -2.18
CA GLY A 133 -1.13 20.09 -3.63
C GLY A 133 -1.84 18.81 -4.05
N GLY A 134 -1.77 18.54 -5.35
CA GLY A 134 -2.37 17.37 -5.98
C GLY A 134 -3.55 17.73 -6.85
N GLU A 135 -3.62 17.12 -8.03
CA GLU A 135 -4.70 17.25 -9.01
C GLU A 135 -5.15 15.86 -9.44
N SER A 136 -6.45 15.68 -9.65
CA SER A 136 -6.96 14.40 -10.17
C SER A 136 -6.57 14.19 -11.64
N ALA A 137 -6.67 12.96 -12.12
CA ALA A 137 -6.55 12.62 -13.53
C ALA A 137 -7.62 13.30 -14.42
N PHE A 138 -8.71 13.79 -13.81
CA PHE A 138 -9.81 14.46 -14.50
C PHE A 138 -9.57 15.96 -14.68
N GLY A 139 -8.54 16.52 -14.05
CA GLY A 139 -8.21 17.95 -14.08
C GLY A 139 -9.06 18.83 -13.14
N GLU A 140 -9.97 18.23 -12.39
CA GLU A 140 -10.79 18.87 -11.35
C GLU A 140 -11.05 17.90 -10.19
N ASP A 141 -11.44 18.41 -9.03
CA ASP A 141 -11.83 17.56 -7.90
C ASP A 141 -13.06 16.70 -8.25
N PHE A 142 -13.16 15.51 -7.65
CA PHE A 142 -14.25 14.58 -7.92
C PHE A 142 -14.98 14.08 -6.66
N GLU A 143 -16.20 13.58 -6.88
CA GLU A 143 -17.16 13.16 -5.87
C GLU A 143 -16.65 12.02 -4.97
N ASP A 144 -17.26 11.93 -3.79
CA ASP A 144 -17.07 10.81 -2.87
C ASP A 144 -17.87 9.58 -3.31
N GLU A 145 -17.33 8.39 -3.11
CA GLU A 145 -17.95 7.10 -3.46
C GLU A 145 -18.07 6.23 -2.19
N PHE A 146 -18.82 6.73 -1.19
CA PHE A 146 -18.98 6.00 0.07
C PHE A 146 -19.82 4.73 -0.13
N SER A 147 -19.38 3.64 0.52
CA SER A 147 -20.02 2.33 0.42
C SER A 147 -20.13 1.66 1.80
N LEU A 148 -21.09 0.76 1.94
CA LEU A 148 -21.18 -0.17 3.08
C LEU A 148 -20.54 -1.53 2.77
N ASP A 149 -19.92 -1.67 1.59
CA ASP A 149 -19.13 -2.85 1.23
C ASP A 149 -17.65 -2.68 1.58
N LEU A 150 -17.21 -1.45 1.82
CA LEU A 150 -15.82 -1.09 2.11
C LEU A 150 -15.74 -0.14 3.32
N TYR A 151 -14.80 -0.43 4.21
CA TYR A 151 -14.58 0.25 5.48
C TYR A 151 -13.10 0.57 5.66
N ASN A 152 -12.76 1.58 6.47
CA ASN A 152 -11.39 1.97 6.78
C ASN A 152 -10.73 1.02 7.81
N PHE A 153 -10.79 -0.29 7.55
CA PHE A 153 -10.00 -1.29 8.27
C PHE A 153 -8.50 -1.01 8.13
N ARG A 154 -7.68 -1.61 9.01
CA ARG A 154 -6.22 -1.59 8.85
C ARG A 154 -5.84 -2.01 7.42
N GLY A 155 -4.94 -1.30 6.78
CA GLY A 155 -4.51 -1.53 5.40
C GLY A 155 -5.47 -1.02 4.32
N ALA A 156 -6.62 -0.43 4.65
CA ALA A 156 -7.48 0.19 3.66
C ALA A 156 -6.74 1.34 2.94
N LEU A 157 -6.86 1.39 1.61
CA LEU A 157 -6.42 2.51 0.78
C LEU A 157 -7.63 3.43 0.55
N SER A 158 -7.50 4.69 0.94
CA SER A 158 -8.61 5.63 1.02
C SER A 158 -8.21 7.01 0.53
N MET A 159 -9.13 7.73 -0.11
CA MET A 159 -8.87 9.08 -0.62
C MET A 159 -8.75 10.09 0.52
N ALA A 160 -7.70 10.91 0.48
CA ALA A 160 -7.66 12.12 1.28
C ALA A 160 -8.45 13.23 0.58
N ASN A 161 -9.19 14.02 1.35
CA ASN A 161 -9.99 15.13 0.86
C ASN A 161 -9.92 16.31 1.85
N THR A 162 -10.54 17.43 1.49
CA THR A 162 -10.51 18.66 2.32
C THR A 162 -11.58 18.70 3.42
N GLY A 163 -12.44 17.68 3.48
CA GLY A 163 -13.65 17.66 4.29
C GLY A 163 -14.87 18.28 3.61
N GLU A 164 -14.69 19.01 2.51
CA GLU A 164 -15.79 19.45 1.65
C GLU A 164 -16.26 18.30 0.75
N PRO A 165 -17.57 18.12 0.53
CA PRO A 165 -18.10 17.07 -0.33
C PRO A 165 -17.51 17.13 -1.74
N GLY A 166 -17.02 16.00 -2.24
CA GLY A 166 -16.46 15.88 -3.59
C GLY A 166 -15.17 16.66 -3.82
N SER A 167 -14.32 16.74 -2.78
CA SER A 167 -12.98 17.36 -2.85
C SER A 167 -11.85 16.33 -2.98
N ASN A 168 -12.10 15.21 -3.65
CA ASN A 168 -11.06 14.20 -3.91
C ASN A 168 -10.18 14.66 -5.08
N SER A 169 -8.86 14.55 -4.91
CA SER A 169 -7.87 14.88 -5.96
C SER A 169 -6.89 13.72 -6.18
N SER A 170 -5.60 13.87 -5.89
CA SER A 170 -4.60 12.79 -6.04
C SER A 170 -4.11 12.20 -4.72
N GLN A 171 -4.38 12.86 -3.60
CA GLN A 171 -3.89 12.42 -2.30
C GLN A 171 -4.68 11.22 -1.76
N PHE A 172 -3.97 10.30 -1.14
CA PHE A 172 -4.55 9.11 -0.51
C PHE A 172 -3.82 8.80 0.79
N PHE A 173 -4.43 7.97 1.63
CA PHE A 173 -3.78 7.38 2.79
C PHE A 173 -3.99 5.86 2.84
N ILE A 174 -3.05 5.19 3.51
CA ILE A 174 -3.17 3.79 3.91
C ILE A 174 -3.35 3.76 5.42
N VAL A 175 -4.43 3.12 5.87
CA VAL A 175 -4.72 2.98 7.30
C VAL A 175 -3.68 2.07 7.95
N GLN A 176 -3.06 2.53 9.04
CA GLN A 176 -2.05 1.77 9.77
C GLN A 176 -2.53 1.32 11.15
N ALA A 177 -3.51 2.02 11.75
CA ALA A 177 -4.05 1.76 13.07
C ALA A 177 -4.32 0.27 13.35
N GLY A 178 -3.67 -0.27 14.40
CA GLY A 178 -3.78 -1.66 14.83
C GLY A 178 -4.98 -1.94 15.73
N ALA A 179 -5.23 -3.21 16.01
CA ALA A 179 -6.32 -3.65 16.90
C ALA A 179 -6.22 -3.08 18.32
N ASP A 180 -5.00 -2.79 18.79
CA ASP A 180 -4.71 -2.15 20.07
C ASP A 180 -5.24 -0.72 20.19
N THR A 181 -5.60 -0.09 19.06
CA THR A 181 -6.24 1.22 19.02
C THR A 181 -7.76 1.17 19.17
N MET A 182 -8.36 -0.03 19.16
CA MET A 182 -9.80 -0.22 19.12
C MET A 182 -10.41 -0.31 20.51
N GLN A 183 -11.49 0.45 20.69
CA GLN A 183 -12.34 0.45 21.88
C GLN A 183 -13.76 0.88 21.50
N GLU A 184 -14.78 0.46 22.24
CA GLU A 184 -16.19 0.73 21.89
C GLU A 184 -16.49 2.20 21.57
N SER A 185 -15.83 3.14 22.25
CA SER A 185 -16.04 4.56 22.02
C SER A 185 -15.64 5.02 20.62
N VAL A 186 -14.72 4.35 19.92
CA VAL A 186 -14.28 4.74 18.56
C VAL A 186 -15.38 4.58 17.51
N PHE A 187 -16.40 3.75 17.80
CA PHE A 187 -17.54 3.53 16.91
C PHE A 187 -18.66 4.55 17.16
N SER A 188 -18.59 5.36 18.23
CA SER A 188 -19.72 6.19 18.67
C SER A 188 -20.21 7.18 17.62
N SER A 189 -19.31 7.72 16.79
CA SER A 189 -19.68 8.63 15.70
C SER A 189 -20.48 7.95 14.58
N ASN A 190 -20.39 6.62 14.48
CA ASN A 190 -20.86 5.81 13.36
C ASN A 190 -21.67 4.57 13.80
N ALA A 191 -22.22 4.57 15.03
CA ALA A 191 -22.76 3.38 15.68
C ALA A 191 -23.89 2.66 14.90
N GLY A 192 -24.59 3.37 14.00
CA GLY A 192 -25.66 2.80 13.17
C GLY A 192 -25.19 2.16 11.85
N LEU A 193 -23.90 2.22 11.52
CA LEU A 193 -23.37 1.78 10.22
C LEU A 193 -22.84 0.33 10.22
N TYR A 194 -22.65 -0.27 11.39
CA TYR A 194 -21.89 -1.51 11.53
C TYR A 194 -22.77 -2.68 11.92
N THR A 195 -22.69 -3.76 11.15
CA THR A 195 -23.13 -5.09 11.60
C THR A 195 -22.16 -5.62 12.65
N GLN A 196 -22.54 -6.68 13.36
CA GLN A 196 -21.66 -7.33 14.33
C GLN A 196 -20.36 -7.83 13.69
N ASP A 197 -20.42 -8.33 12.45
CA ASP A 197 -19.24 -8.84 11.74
C ASP A 197 -18.24 -7.71 11.43
N ILE A 198 -18.73 -6.52 11.09
CA ILE A 198 -17.88 -5.35 10.86
C ILE A 198 -17.25 -4.86 12.16
N LEU A 199 -18.02 -4.83 13.26
CA LEU A 199 -17.50 -4.48 14.59
C LEU A 199 -16.41 -5.46 15.01
N ASN A 200 -16.65 -6.76 14.86
CA ASN A 200 -15.68 -7.81 15.18
C ASN A 200 -14.41 -7.64 14.32
N ALA A 201 -14.57 -7.41 13.02
CA ALA A 201 -13.44 -7.18 12.14
C ALA A 201 -12.59 -5.99 12.58
N TYR A 202 -13.22 -4.86 12.92
CA TYR A 202 -12.49 -3.70 13.46
C TYR A 202 -11.75 -4.06 14.75
N MET A 203 -12.42 -4.69 15.71
CA MET A 203 -11.81 -5.08 16.99
C MET A 203 -10.64 -6.06 16.81
N GLU A 204 -10.65 -6.87 15.76
CA GLU A 204 -9.64 -7.88 15.51
C GLU A 204 -8.42 -7.35 14.75
N VAL A 205 -8.64 -6.55 13.68
CA VAL A 205 -7.54 -6.09 12.81
C VAL A 205 -7.12 -4.64 13.06
N GLY A 206 -7.99 -3.83 13.64
CA GLY A 206 -7.83 -2.39 13.76
C GLY A 206 -8.39 -1.61 12.56
N GLY A 207 -8.24 -0.30 12.61
CA GLY A 207 -8.66 0.61 11.55
C GLY A 207 -9.04 1.98 12.08
N THR A 208 -9.78 2.74 11.29
CA THR A 208 -10.19 4.11 11.61
C THR A 208 -11.69 4.28 11.35
N PRO A 209 -12.58 3.65 12.15
CA PRO A 209 -14.02 3.64 11.91
C PRO A 209 -14.63 5.04 11.90
N TRP A 210 -14.03 6.04 12.56
CA TRP A 210 -14.51 7.43 12.52
C TRP A 210 -14.30 8.13 11.16
N LEU A 211 -13.56 7.51 10.23
CA LEU A 211 -13.34 7.98 8.85
C LEU A 211 -14.31 7.34 7.85
N ASP A 212 -15.07 6.32 8.25
CA ASP A 212 -16.08 5.71 7.40
C ASP A 212 -17.16 6.74 7.06
N GLN A 213 -17.61 6.71 5.79
CA GLN A 213 -18.54 7.68 5.20
C GLN A 213 -18.01 9.13 5.17
N LYS A 214 -16.69 9.30 5.27
CA LYS A 214 -16.00 10.60 5.11
C LYS A 214 -14.89 10.54 4.07
N HIS A 215 -14.31 9.36 3.87
CA HIS A 215 -13.26 9.11 2.89
C HIS A 215 -13.62 7.89 2.05
N THR A 216 -13.49 8.03 0.72
CA THR A 216 -13.72 6.96 -0.25
C THR A 216 -12.66 5.88 -0.09
N VAL A 217 -13.06 4.72 0.43
CA VAL A 217 -12.20 3.52 0.44
C VAL A 217 -12.26 2.88 -0.95
N PHE A 218 -11.12 2.69 -1.59
CA PHE A 218 -11.04 2.19 -2.96
C PHE A 218 -10.03 1.05 -3.17
N GLY A 219 -9.34 0.64 -2.10
CA GLY A 219 -8.46 -0.52 -2.14
C GLY A 219 -8.11 -1.05 -0.75
N GLN A 220 -7.35 -2.15 -0.74
CA GLN A 220 -6.91 -2.82 0.49
C GLN A 220 -5.54 -3.45 0.29
N VAL A 221 -4.61 -3.19 1.21
CA VAL A 221 -3.31 -3.87 1.27
C VAL A 221 -3.55 -5.36 1.55
N TYR A 222 -2.97 -6.23 0.70
CA TYR A 222 -2.99 -7.68 0.87
C TYR A 222 -1.60 -8.28 1.14
N GLU A 223 -0.53 -7.51 0.92
CA GLU A 223 0.86 -7.85 1.25
C GLU A 223 1.67 -6.55 1.48
N GLY A 224 2.50 -6.51 2.52
CA GLY A 224 3.41 -5.38 2.80
C GLY A 224 2.92 -4.43 3.90
N MET A 225 2.06 -4.87 4.81
CA MET A 225 1.71 -4.15 6.03
C MET A 225 2.91 -3.93 6.94
N ASP A 226 3.91 -4.82 6.94
CA ASP A 226 5.17 -4.57 7.65
C ASP A 226 5.93 -3.36 7.07
N VAL A 227 5.80 -3.10 5.76
CA VAL A 227 6.33 -1.92 5.10
C VAL A 227 5.53 -0.67 5.49
N VAL A 228 4.19 -0.77 5.55
CA VAL A 228 3.32 0.30 6.06
C VAL A 228 3.71 0.67 7.49
N ASP A 229 3.91 -0.32 8.36
CA ASP A 229 4.34 -0.10 9.74
C ASP A 229 5.74 0.55 9.83
N LYS A 230 6.68 0.16 8.96
CA LYS A 230 8.01 0.80 8.87
C LYS A 230 7.92 2.26 8.44
N LEU A 231 7.02 2.59 7.50
CA LEU A 231 6.79 3.96 7.02
C LEU A 231 6.13 4.82 8.10
N ALA A 232 5.20 4.26 8.89
CA ALA A 232 4.55 4.97 9.97
C ALA A 232 5.45 5.19 11.20
N ASN A 233 6.47 4.34 11.40
CA ASN A 233 7.35 4.37 12.56
C ASN A 233 8.62 5.21 12.35
N VAL A 234 8.46 6.41 11.80
CA VAL A 234 9.54 7.39 11.62
C VAL A 234 9.35 8.59 12.54
N SER A 235 10.43 9.30 12.85
CA SER A 235 10.34 10.53 13.66
C SER A 235 9.60 11.62 12.88
N GLN A 236 8.65 12.27 13.54
CA GLN A 236 7.73 13.24 12.96
C GLN A 236 7.44 14.38 13.93
N ASP A 237 6.95 15.50 13.40
CA ASP A 237 6.41 16.60 14.19
C ASP A 237 4.97 16.33 14.68
N GLU A 238 4.39 17.28 15.40
CA GLU A 238 3.04 17.19 15.96
C GLU A 238 1.93 17.07 14.90
N ASN A 239 2.19 17.50 13.66
CA ASN A 239 1.23 17.40 12.55
C ASN A 239 1.35 16.07 11.78
N GLY A 240 2.34 15.25 12.14
CA GLY A 240 2.69 14.03 11.44
C GLY A 240 3.66 14.24 10.28
N THR A 241 4.30 15.40 10.16
CA THR A 241 5.30 15.62 9.12
C THR A 241 6.58 14.86 9.47
N PRO A 242 7.03 13.89 8.65
CA PRO A 242 8.25 13.15 8.95
C PRO A 242 9.50 14.05 8.83
N ALA A 243 10.45 13.89 9.76
CA ALA A 243 11.73 14.61 9.73
C ALA A 243 12.56 14.26 8.48
N LYS A 244 12.40 13.04 7.98
CA LYS A 244 12.88 12.59 6.68
C LYS A 244 11.77 11.77 6.01
N ALA A 245 11.14 12.35 5.01
CA ALA A 245 10.06 11.69 4.29
C ALA A 245 10.60 10.54 3.41
N ASP A 246 9.93 9.40 3.49
CA ASP A 246 10.10 8.28 2.58
C ASP A 246 9.27 8.51 1.31
N THR A 247 9.64 7.83 0.22
CA THR A 247 9.10 8.10 -1.12
C THR A 247 8.46 6.86 -1.72
N ILE A 248 7.45 7.07 -2.54
CA ILE A 248 6.99 6.12 -3.55
C ILE A 248 8.02 6.15 -4.68
N GLU A 249 8.65 5.02 -4.97
CA GLU A 249 9.59 4.88 -6.09
C GLU A 249 8.85 4.62 -7.40
N SER A 250 7.79 3.81 -7.35
CA SER A 250 6.87 3.60 -8.47
C SER A 250 5.56 2.97 -8.01
N VAL A 251 4.49 3.21 -8.77
CA VAL A 251 3.23 2.45 -8.69
C VAL A 251 2.96 1.81 -10.04
N ASN A 252 2.85 0.48 -10.06
CA ASN A 252 2.56 -0.29 -11.27
C ASN A 252 1.25 -1.04 -11.11
N ILE A 253 0.44 -1.08 -12.16
CA ILE A 253 -0.89 -1.67 -12.16
C ILE A 253 -0.86 -3.02 -12.89
N TYR A 254 -1.49 -4.03 -12.29
CA TYR A 254 -1.55 -5.38 -12.83
C TYR A 254 -2.96 -5.94 -12.76
N THR A 255 -3.25 -6.90 -13.63
CA THR A 255 -4.39 -7.82 -13.51
C THR A 255 -3.91 -9.16 -12.96
N VAL A 256 -4.63 -9.71 -11.99
CA VAL A 256 -4.33 -11.02 -11.41
C VAL A 256 -4.67 -12.13 -12.42
N GLN A 257 -3.78 -13.12 -12.56
CA GLN A 257 -3.99 -14.32 -13.38
C GLN A 257 -4.61 -15.48 -12.60
#